data_AF-A0A7X3Y8S8-F1
#
_entry.id   AF-A0A7X3Y8S8-F1
#
_cell.length_a   1.000
_cell.length_b   1.000
_cell.length_c   1.000
_cell.angle_alpha   90.00
_cell.angle_beta   90.00
_cell.angle_gamma   90.00
#
_symmetry.space_group_name_H-M   'P 1'
#
loop_
_entity.id
_entity.type
_entity.pdbx_description
1 polymer ?
#
loop_
_entity_poly.entity_id
_entity_poly.type
_entity_poly.pdbx_seq_one_letter_code
_entity_poly.pdbx_strand_id
1 'polypeptide(L)'
;MKRAMAAALAALALMAPLAGAAHPEQGAIEKIVRDYLLKNPEVIEEAIGVLRAKRQEAERKRAAAAIARNSEALRAHPLSPVSGNADGDVTVVEFFDYQCGYCKRALPAMTALLEEDPNVRVVWKEFPILGPVSEFAARAAMAADRQGRYYPFHLALMKEPELTERKVLEIAGETGIDLERLRRGMEDPAIRAYLDETRALAQEIGISGTPAFVVGGTLVPGVVDAARMKELVAAARGSANGNGGTAQ
;
A
#
# COMPACT_ATOMS: atom_id res chain seq x y z
N MET A 1 -9.43 80.89 -54.44
CA MET A 1 -8.62 80.87 -55.69
C MET A 1 -7.36 80.06 -55.46
N LYS A 2 -7.13 79.04 -56.30
CA LYS A 2 -5.87 78.43 -56.78
C LYS A 2 -4.57 78.92 -56.07
N ARG A 3 -3.63 78.06 -55.64
CA ARG A 3 -2.82 77.15 -56.48
C ARG A 3 -2.13 76.05 -55.66
N ALA A 4 -1.77 74.99 -56.39
CA ALA A 4 -1.24 73.70 -55.98
C ALA A 4 0.31 73.62 -55.95
N MET A 5 0.77 72.40 -55.61
CA MET A 5 2.11 71.78 -55.72
C MET A 5 3.12 72.12 -54.62
N ALA A 6 4.03 71.25 -54.19
CA ALA A 6 4.20 69.79 -54.12
C ALA A 6 5.65 69.62 -53.66
N ALA A 7 5.94 68.80 -52.65
CA ALA A 7 7.20 68.07 -52.55
C ALA A 7 7.10 67.04 -51.41
N ALA A 8 7.09 65.77 -51.82
CA ALA A 8 7.17 64.61 -50.96
C ALA A 8 8.58 64.49 -50.35
N LEU A 9 8.67 64.10 -49.08
CA LEU A 9 9.75 63.25 -48.62
C LEU A 9 9.17 62.26 -47.60
N ALA A 10 9.16 60.99 -48.00
CA ALA A 10 8.79 59.87 -47.16
C ALA A 10 9.90 59.61 -46.13
N ALA A 11 9.54 59.56 -44.85
CA ALA A 11 10.36 58.93 -43.82
C ALA A 11 9.60 57.71 -43.31
N LEU A 12 9.94 56.55 -43.88
CA LEU A 12 9.50 55.24 -43.44
C LEU A 12 10.17 54.95 -42.08
N ALA A 13 9.45 55.16 -40.99
CA ALA A 13 9.91 54.73 -39.67
C ALA A 13 9.84 53.20 -39.62
N LEU A 14 11.00 52.54 -39.74
CA LEU A 14 11.14 51.12 -39.48
C LEU A 14 10.72 50.83 -38.03
N MET A 15 9.60 50.13 -37.85
CA MET A 15 9.46 49.24 -36.69
C MET A 15 10.45 48.08 -36.88
N ALA A 16 11.58 48.14 -36.18
CA ALA A 16 12.43 46.98 -36.03
C ALA A 16 11.72 45.91 -35.17
N PRO A 17 11.81 44.62 -35.51
CA PRO A 17 11.36 43.56 -34.63
C PRO A 17 12.31 43.51 -33.42
N LEU A 18 11.77 43.48 -32.20
CA LEU A 18 12.51 43.03 -31.02
C LEU A 18 12.81 41.53 -31.20
N ALA A 19 13.85 41.23 -31.98
CA ALA A 19 14.49 39.93 -32.00
C ALA A 19 15.11 39.69 -30.62
N GLY A 20 14.79 38.55 -30.01
CA GLY A 20 15.29 38.16 -28.69
C GLY A 20 16.81 38.22 -28.62
N ALA A 21 17.33 39.09 -27.75
CA ALA A 21 18.73 39.06 -27.37
C ALA A 21 18.97 37.80 -26.53
N ALA A 22 19.80 36.88 -27.02
CA ALA A 22 20.43 35.88 -26.15
C ALA A 22 21.27 36.64 -25.10
N HIS A 23 20.97 36.44 -23.82
CA HIS A 23 21.58 37.21 -22.73
C HIS A 23 22.99 36.63 -22.45
N PRO A 24 24.09 37.38 -22.69
CA PRO A 24 25.45 36.87 -22.46
C PRO A 24 25.71 36.47 -20.99
N GLU A 25 24.92 36.98 -20.05
CA GLU A 25 24.95 36.59 -18.64
C GLU A 25 24.50 35.14 -18.38
N GLN A 26 23.63 34.56 -19.23
CA GLN A 26 23.15 33.19 -19.04
C GLN A 26 24.28 32.17 -19.17
N GLY A 27 25.16 32.31 -20.17
CA GLY A 27 26.29 31.41 -20.36
C GLY A 27 27.31 31.48 -19.22
N ALA A 28 27.49 32.65 -18.61
CA ALA A 28 28.35 32.81 -17.43
C ALA A 28 27.75 32.12 -16.20
N ILE A 29 26.44 32.27 -15.97
CA ILE A 29 25.72 31.63 -14.86
C ILE A 29 25.72 30.10 -15.02
N GLU A 30 25.44 29.58 -16.22
CA GLU A 30 25.48 28.13 -16.50
C GLU A 30 26.86 27.54 -16.20
N LYS A 31 27.93 28.23 -16.59
CA LYS A 31 29.30 27.79 -16.29
C LYS A 31 29.59 27.82 -14.79
N ILE A 32 29.17 28.86 -14.06
CA ILE A 32 29.34 28.94 -12.61
C ILE A 32 28.59 27.81 -11.90
N VAL A 33 27.33 27.57 -12.27
CA VAL A 33 26.51 26.50 -11.69
C VAL A 33 27.12 25.13 -11.98
N ARG A 34 27.54 24.88 -13.23
CA ARG A 34 28.24 23.64 -13.61
C ARG A 34 29.52 23.46 -12.80
N ASP A 35 30.39 24.46 -12.78
CA ASP A 35 31.68 24.40 -12.09
C ASP A 35 31.47 24.20 -10.58
N TYR A 36 30.44 24.81 -10.01
CA TYR A 36 30.07 24.63 -8.60
C TYR A 36 29.56 23.22 -8.32
N LEU A 37 28.62 22.69 -9.10
CA LEU A 37 28.10 21.32 -8.92
C LEU A 37 29.18 20.26 -9.14
N LEU A 38 30.13 20.47 -10.05
CA LEU A 38 31.27 19.56 -10.25
C LEU A 38 32.30 19.63 -9.11
N LYS A 39 32.45 20.78 -8.45
CA LYS A 39 33.31 20.95 -7.27
C LYS A 39 32.64 20.49 -5.98
N ASN A 40 31.31 20.44 -5.95
CA ASN A 40 30.48 20.13 -4.78
C ASN A 40 29.37 19.11 -5.15
N PRO A 41 29.71 17.88 -5.59
CA PRO A 41 28.72 16.88 -6.01
C PRO A 41 27.72 16.49 -4.90
N GLU A 42 28.08 16.65 -3.63
CA GLU A 42 27.25 16.41 -2.45
C GLU A 42 25.95 17.23 -2.45
N VAL A 43 25.94 18.41 -3.07
CA VAL A 43 24.73 19.25 -3.20
C VAL A 43 23.64 18.53 -3.98
N ILE A 44 24.01 17.70 -4.96
CA ILE A 44 23.06 16.90 -5.74
C ILE A 44 22.51 15.77 -4.87
N GLU A 45 23.36 15.11 -4.08
CA GLU A 45 22.92 14.05 -3.17
C GLU A 45 21.95 14.57 -2.12
N GLU A 46 22.26 15.72 -1.50
CA GLU A 46 21.38 16.38 -0.54
C GLU A 46 20.03 16.75 -1.19
N ALA A 47 20.06 17.38 -2.37
CA ALA A 47 18.84 17.74 -3.09
C ALA A 47 17.97 16.51 -3.42
N ILE A 48 18.59 15.41 -3.85
CA ILE A 48 17.89 14.13 -4.08
C ILE A 48 17.33 13.57 -2.77
N GLY A 49 18.09 13.62 -1.68
CA GLY A 49 17.66 13.19 -0.35
C GLY A 49 16.43 13.94 0.13
N VAL A 50 16.45 15.27 0.05
CA VAL A 50 15.32 16.15 0.39
C VAL A 50 14.11 15.84 -0.48
N LEU A 51 14.30 15.67 -1.79
CA LEU A 51 13.21 15.32 -2.70
C LEU A 51 12.58 13.95 -2.36
N ARG A 52 13.41 12.94 -2.07
CA ARG A 52 12.94 11.61 -1.65
C ARG A 52 12.16 11.68 -0.35
N ALA A 53 12.65 12.39 0.66
CA ALA A 53 11.95 12.56 1.93
C ALA A 53 10.58 13.23 1.75
N LYS A 54 10.50 14.32 0.97
CA LYS A 54 9.24 15.01 0.65
C LYS A 54 8.25 14.09 -0.07
N ARG A 55 8.72 13.28 -1.03
CA ARG A 55 7.88 12.31 -1.76
C ARG A 55 7.36 11.22 -0.82
N GLN A 56 8.22 10.64 0.01
CA GLN A 56 7.83 9.62 0.99
C GLN A 56 6.82 10.16 2.00
N GLU A 57 6.99 11.39 2.49
CA GLU A 57 6.01 12.02 3.38
C GLU A 57 4.66 12.24 2.68
N ALA A 58 4.67 12.73 1.44
CA ALA A 58 3.46 12.90 0.65
C ALA A 58 2.75 11.55 0.37
N GLU A 59 3.50 10.50 0.04
CA GLU A 59 2.98 9.14 -0.13
C GLU A 59 2.37 8.60 1.16
N ARG A 60 3.06 8.75 2.31
CA ARG A 60 2.53 8.34 3.61
C ARG A 60 1.24 9.06 3.97
N LYS A 61 1.16 10.39 3.74
CA LYS A 61 -0.07 11.16 3.98
C LYS A 61 -1.21 10.71 3.06
N ARG A 62 -0.93 10.44 1.78
CA ARG A 62 -1.91 9.91 0.83
C ARG A 62 -2.42 8.54 1.25
N ALA A 63 -1.51 7.62 1.62
CA ALA A 63 -1.86 6.29 2.11
C ALA A 63 -2.69 6.36 3.39
N ALA A 64 -2.29 7.18 4.37
CA ALA A 64 -3.04 7.38 5.60
C ALA A 64 -4.46 7.93 5.34
N ALA A 65 -4.59 8.91 4.44
CA ALA A 65 -5.89 9.42 4.04
C ALA A 65 -6.75 8.37 3.33
N ALA A 66 -6.16 7.55 2.47
CA ALA A 66 -6.86 6.44 1.79
C ALA A 66 -7.29 5.34 2.77
N ILE A 67 -6.43 4.99 3.72
CA ILE A 67 -6.75 4.06 4.81
C ILE A 67 -7.90 4.59 5.67
N ALA A 68 -7.89 5.88 6.01
CA ALA A 68 -8.96 6.49 6.78
C ALA A 68 -10.30 6.46 6.04
N ARG A 69 -10.32 6.75 4.73
CA ARG A 69 -11.55 6.65 3.92
C ARG A 69 -12.06 5.22 3.79
N ASN A 70 -11.16 4.25 3.76
CA ASN A 70 -11.49 2.84 3.57
C ASN A 70 -11.45 2.02 4.87
N SER A 71 -11.57 2.68 6.04
CA SER A 71 -11.35 2.02 7.33
C SER A 71 -12.31 0.86 7.59
N GLU A 72 -13.57 1.00 7.17
CA GLU A 72 -14.59 -0.03 7.31
C GLU A 72 -14.29 -1.22 6.42
N ALA A 73 -14.03 -0.98 5.12
CA ALA A 73 -13.63 -2.03 4.19
C ALA A 73 -12.37 -2.77 4.65
N LEU A 74 -11.41 -2.07 5.26
CA LEU A 74 -10.19 -2.68 5.82
C LEU A 74 -10.46 -3.55 7.05
N ARG A 75 -11.32 -3.12 7.96
CA ARG A 75 -11.41 -3.71 9.31
C ARG A 75 -12.65 -4.57 9.56
N ALA A 76 -13.75 -4.30 8.88
CA ALA A 76 -15.08 -4.80 9.22
C ALA A 76 -15.85 -5.40 8.03
N HIS A 77 -15.17 -5.71 6.92
CA HIS A 77 -15.82 -6.38 5.80
C HIS A 77 -16.33 -7.77 6.24
N PRO A 78 -17.61 -8.15 5.96
CA PRO A 78 -18.21 -9.38 6.50
C PRO A 78 -17.53 -10.68 6.09
N LEU A 79 -16.84 -10.69 4.94
CA LEU A 79 -16.09 -11.85 4.43
C LEU A 79 -14.60 -11.82 4.82
N SER A 80 -14.14 -10.83 5.60
CA SER A 80 -12.77 -10.83 6.10
C SER A 80 -12.64 -11.75 7.30
N PRO A 81 -11.81 -12.80 7.23
CA PRO A 81 -11.56 -13.65 8.39
C PRO A 81 -10.87 -12.85 9.49
N VAL A 82 -11.21 -13.17 10.75
CA VAL A 82 -10.69 -12.50 11.94
C VAL A 82 -10.05 -13.52 12.87
N SER A 83 -8.96 -13.15 13.51
CA SER A 83 -8.32 -13.94 14.57
C SER A 83 -7.91 -13.05 15.75
N GLY A 84 -7.60 -13.67 16.88
CA GLY A 84 -7.38 -12.95 18.13
C GLY A 84 -8.69 -12.48 18.75
N ASN A 85 -8.66 -11.31 19.38
CA ASN A 85 -9.83 -10.74 20.03
C ASN A 85 -10.68 -9.95 19.03
N ALA A 86 -11.92 -10.37 18.80
CA ALA A 86 -12.84 -9.69 17.88
C ALA A 86 -13.16 -8.24 18.29
N ASP A 87 -13.01 -7.93 19.58
CA ASP A 87 -13.20 -6.59 20.18
C ASP A 87 -11.86 -5.96 20.62
N GLY A 88 -10.75 -6.42 20.03
CA GLY A 88 -9.41 -5.94 20.36
C GLY A 88 -9.23 -4.43 20.17
N ASP A 89 -8.41 -3.82 21.03
CA ASP A 89 -8.15 -2.37 21.05
C ASP A 89 -7.33 -1.88 19.85
N VAL A 90 -6.53 -2.78 19.28
CA VAL A 90 -5.80 -2.56 18.03
C VAL A 90 -6.19 -3.62 17.02
N THR A 91 -6.62 -3.16 15.85
CA THR A 91 -6.75 -4.01 14.66
C THR A 91 -5.49 -3.93 13.81
N VAL A 92 -4.86 -5.08 13.58
CA VAL A 92 -3.83 -5.30 12.56
C VAL A 92 -4.52 -5.91 11.35
N VAL A 93 -4.39 -5.28 10.19
CA VAL A 93 -4.86 -5.84 8.91
C VAL A 93 -3.66 -6.32 8.14
N GLU A 94 -3.66 -7.57 7.68
CA GLU A 94 -2.60 -8.11 6.82
C GLU A 94 -3.14 -8.45 5.44
N PHE A 95 -2.52 -7.89 4.41
CA PHE A 95 -2.67 -8.31 3.02
C PHE A 95 -1.57 -9.32 2.70
N PHE A 96 -1.97 -10.54 2.32
CA PHE A 96 -1.03 -11.64 2.09
C PHE A 96 -1.45 -12.51 0.91
N ASP A 97 -0.51 -13.34 0.48
CA ASP A 97 -0.70 -14.38 -0.53
C ASP A 97 -0.02 -15.66 -0.04
N TYR A 98 -0.72 -16.80 -0.10
CA TYR A 98 -0.21 -18.09 0.35
C TYR A 98 1.03 -18.60 -0.41
N GLN A 99 1.28 -18.11 -1.63
CA GLN A 99 2.51 -18.42 -2.38
C GLN A 99 3.65 -17.44 -2.09
N CYS A 100 3.42 -16.35 -1.35
CA CYS A 100 4.45 -15.35 -1.10
C CYS A 100 5.43 -15.81 -0.02
N GLY A 101 6.69 -16.04 -0.39
CA GLY A 101 7.74 -16.44 0.55
C GLY A 101 8.01 -15.42 1.67
N TYR A 102 7.72 -14.12 1.47
CA TYR A 102 7.81 -13.12 2.54
C TYR A 102 6.62 -13.21 3.52
N CYS A 103 5.41 -13.57 3.04
CA CYS A 103 4.25 -13.79 3.91
C CYS A 103 4.51 -14.97 4.86
N LYS A 104 5.06 -16.07 4.32
CA LYS A 104 5.47 -17.23 5.13
C LYS A 104 6.50 -16.86 6.21
N ARG A 105 7.40 -15.91 5.92
CA ARG A 105 8.37 -15.39 6.91
C ARG A 105 7.77 -14.41 7.92
N ALA A 106 6.65 -13.76 7.60
CA ALA A 106 5.93 -12.92 8.55
C ALA A 106 5.08 -13.74 9.53
N LEU A 107 4.70 -14.98 9.16
CA LEU A 107 3.85 -15.85 9.97
C LEU A 107 4.28 -15.95 11.45
N PRO A 108 5.56 -16.16 11.81
CA PRO A 108 5.97 -16.25 13.21
C PRO A 108 5.72 -14.96 14.00
N ALA A 109 5.86 -13.79 13.37
CA ALA A 109 5.58 -12.52 14.03
C ALA A 109 4.08 -12.36 14.32
N MET A 110 3.23 -12.80 13.38
CA MET A 110 1.77 -12.75 13.53
C MET A 110 1.25 -13.76 14.54
N THR A 111 1.79 -14.98 14.57
CA THR A 111 1.43 -15.98 15.59
C THR A 111 1.87 -15.53 16.97
N ALA A 112 3.10 -15.01 17.11
CA ALA A 112 3.58 -14.47 18.37
C ALA A 112 2.73 -13.28 18.86
N LEU A 113 2.29 -12.40 17.94
CA LEU A 113 1.39 -11.31 18.29
C LEU A 113 0.07 -11.82 18.89
N LEU A 114 -0.56 -12.80 18.25
CA LEU A 114 -1.82 -13.38 18.71
C LEU A 114 -1.68 -14.19 20.01
N GLU A 115 -0.51 -14.77 20.27
CA GLU A 115 -0.21 -15.54 21.48
C GLU A 115 0.13 -14.62 22.67
N GLU A 116 0.87 -13.55 22.44
CA GLU A 116 1.39 -12.68 23.50
C GLU A 116 0.46 -11.51 23.86
N ASP A 117 -0.41 -11.09 22.94
CA ASP A 117 -1.26 -9.92 23.12
C ASP A 117 -2.76 -10.25 22.93
N PRO A 118 -3.49 -10.58 24.00
CA PRO A 118 -4.89 -11.00 23.92
C PRO A 118 -5.85 -9.85 23.59
N ASN A 119 -5.37 -8.60 23.50
CA ASN A 119 -6.18 -7.45 23.13
C ASN A 119 -6.04 -7.06 21.66
N VAL A 120 -5.27 -7.82 20.86
CA VAL A 120 -5.13 -7.57 19.43
C VAL A 120 -6.18 -8.30 18.63
N ARG A 121 -6.72 -7.60 17.65
CA ARG A 121 -7.54 -8.13 16.57
C ARG A 121 -6.73 -8.23 15.30
N VAL A 122 -6.71 -9.38 14.63
CA VAL A 122 -6.10 -9.54 13.31
C VAL A 122 -7.16 -9.75 12.26
N VAL A 123 -7.12 -8.98 11.18
CA VAL A 123 -7.98 -9.12 10.00
C VAL A 123 -7.14 -9.59 8.82
N TRP A 124 -7.57 -10.68 8.22
CA TRP A 124 -6.89 -11.32 7.11
C TRP A 124 -7.47 -10.84 5.77
N LYS A 125 -6.64 -10.21 4.94
CA LYS A 125 -6.97 -9.79 3.59
C LYS A 125 -6.31 -10.72 2.59
N GLU A 126 -7.08 -11.72 2.17
CA GLU A 126 -6.74 -12.60 1.05
C GLU A 126 -6.45 -11.77 -0.20
N PHE A 127 -5.18 -11.69 -0.59
CA PHE A 127 -4.73 -10.88 -1.70
C PHE A 127 -3.93 -11.73 -2.69
N PRO A 128 -4.60 -12.65 -3.42
CA PRO A 128 -3.94 -13.59 -4.33
C PRO A 128 -3.45 -12.87 -5.59
N ILE A 129 -2.15 -12.55 -5.63
CA ILE A 129 -1.51 -11.80 -6.71
C ILE A 129 -0.42 -12.61 -7.44
N LEU A 130 -0.08 -13.81 -6.95
CA LEU A 130 1.01 -14.63 -7.48
C LEU A 130 0.56 -15.77 -8.40
N GLY A 131 -0.70 -15.75 -8.84
CA GLY A 131 -1.20 -16.62 -9.91
C GLY A 131 -2.35 -17.55 -9.49
N PRO A 132 -2.68 -18.55 -10.33
CA PRO A 132 -3.89 -19.36 -10.17
C PRO A 132 -3.95 -20.15 -8.85
N VAL A 133 -2.81 -20.70 -8.40
CA VAL A 133 -2.76 -21.44 -7.14
C VAL A 133 -3.02 -20.53 -5.95
N SER A 134 -2.58 -19.27 -5.99
CA SER A 134 -2.90 -18.28 -4.96
C SER A 134 -4.40 -18.01 -4.90
N GLU A 135 -5.06 -17.82 -6.05
CA GLU A 135 -6.51 -17.62 -6.11
C GLU A 135 -7.25 -18.87 -5.60
N PHE A 136 -6.81 -20.07 -5.97
CA PHE A 136 -7.38 -21.32 -5.48
C PHE A 136 -7.26 -21.44 -3.96
N ALA A 137 -6.08 -21.17 -3.39
CA ALA A 137 -5.83 -21.23 -1.96
C ALA A 137 -6.66 -20.19 -1.19
N ALA A 138 -6.75 -18.94 -1.68
CA ALA A 138 -7.57 -17.89 -1.08
C ALA A 138 -9.06 -18.26 -1.07
N ARG A 139 -9.60 -18.76 -2.19
CA ARG A 139 -10.99 -19.23 -2.26
C ARG A 139 -11.25 -20.40 -1.31
N ALA A 140 -10.31 -21.34 -1.23
CA ALA A 140 -10.40 -22.46 -0.30
C ALA A 140 -10.39 -21.98 1.15
N ALA A 141 -9.48 -21.06 1.52
CA ALA A 141 -9.40 -20.53 2.87
C ALA A 141 -10.70 -19.84 3.29
N MET A 142 -11.26 -18.98 2.44
CA MET A 142 -12.55 -18.32 2.73
C MET A 142 -13.74 -19.29 2.76
N ALA A 143 -13.73 -20.33 1.92
CA ALA A 143 -14.74 -21.38 2.02
C ALA A 143 -14.61 -22.22 3.30
N ALA A 144 -13.39 -22.39 3.82
CA ALA A 144 -13.12 -23.03 5.11
C ALA A 144 -13.55 -22.16 6.31
N ASP A 145 -13.53 -20.84 6.18
CA ASP A 145 -14.03 -19.91 7.20
C ASP A 145 -15.50 -20.16 7.54
N ARG A 146 -16.31 -20.46 6.53
CA ARG A 146 -17.73 -20.86 6.70
C ARG A 146 -17.94 -22.18 7.44
N GLN A 147 -16.85 -22.92 7.68
CA GLN A 147 -16.83 -24.13 8.48
C GLN A 147 -16.16 -23.91 9.84
N GLY A 148 -15.80 -22.67 10.19
CA GLY A 148 -15.10 -22.32 11.44
C GLY A 148 -13.64 -22.79 11.46
N ARG A 149 -13.03 -23.03 10.29
CA ARG A 149 -11.70 -23.63 10.16
C ARG A 149 -10.67 -22.73 9.49
N TYR A 150 -10.96 -21.44 9.33
CA TYR A 150 -10.06 -20.51 8.65
C TYR A 150 -8.65 -20.50 9.25
N TYR A 151 -8.52 -20.12 10.53
CA TYR A 151 -7.20 -19.87 11.11
C TYR A 151 -6.30 -21.12 11.15
N PRO A 152 -6.76 -22.32 11.59
CA PRO A 152 -5.96 -23.53 11.48
C PRO A 152 -5.53 -23.86 10.05
N PHE A 153 -6.42 -23.66 9.08
CA PHE A 153 -6.12 -23.90 7.68
C PHE A 153 -5.14 -22.88 7.10
N HIS A 154 -5.33 -21.59 7.41
CA HIS A 154 -4.41 -20.51 7.07
C HIS A 154 -2.99 -20.80 7.59
N LEU A 155 -2.85 -21.20 8.86
CA LEU A 155 -1.55 -21.55 9.44
C LEU A 155 -0.88 -22.72 8.70
N ALA A 156 -1.66 -23.74 8.32
CA ALA A 156 -1.13 -24.91 7.61
C ALA A 156 -0.70 -24.55 6.18
N LEU A 157 -1.51 -23.78 5.45
CA LEU A 157 -1.17 -23.28 4.11
C LEU A 157 0.09 -22.40 4.12
N MET A 158 0.23 -21.51 5.10
CA MET A 158 1.39 -20.63 5.22
C MET A 158 2.68 -21.37 5.58
N LYS A 159 2.59 -22.53 6.23
CA LYS A 159 3.76 -23.36 6.57
C LYS A 159 4.22 -24.23 5.40
N GLU A 160 3.35 -24.51 4.43
CA GLU A 160 3.69 -25.31 3.25
C GLU A 160 4.65 -24.52 2.34
N PRO A 161 5.87 -25.00 2.03
CA PRO A 161 6.82 -24.26 1.19
C PRO A 161 6.35 -24.04 -0.25
N GLU A 162 5.70 -25.05 -0.85
CA GLU A 162 5.22 -25.03 -2.23
C GLU A 162 3.77 -25.53 -2.30
N LEU A 163 2.86 -24.64 -2.68
CA LEU A 163 1.45 -24.98 -2.79
C LEU A 163 1.11 -25.43 -4.21
N THR A 164 0.23 -26.42 -4.28
CA THR A 164 -0.50 -26.82 -5.48
C THR A 164 -1.96 -26.98 -5.09
N GLU A 165 -2.90 -26.94 -6.05
CA GLU A 165 -4.32 -27.16 -5.74
C GLU A 165 -4.56 -28.47 -5.01
N ARG A 166 -3.85 -29.54 -5.42
CA ARG A 166 -3.88 -30.84 -4.74
C ARG A 166 -3.44 -30.74 -3.29
N LYS A 167 -2.32 -30.05 -3.02
CA LYS A 167 -1.80 -29.87 -1.65
C LYS A 167 -2.74 -29.01 -0.80
N VAL A 168 -3.36 -27.98 -1.36
CA VAL A 168 -4.39 -27.18 -0.66
C VAL A 168 -5.55 -28.07 -0.18
N LEU A 169 -6.04 -28.97 -1.04
CA LEU A 169 -7.12 -29.90 -0.66
C LEU A 169 -6.68 -30.97 0.34
N GLU A 170 -5.43 -31.43 0.25
CA GLU A 170 -4.83 -32.36 1.21
C GLU A 170 -4.78 -31.74 2.61
N ILE A 171 -4.22 -30.53 2.72
CA ILE A 171 -4.14 -29.76 3.97
C ILE A 171 -5.55 -29.45 4.51
N ALA A 172 -6.52 -29.19 3.63
CA ALA A 172 -7.89 -28.98 4.06
C ALA A 172 -8.47 -30.23 4.75
N GLY A 173 -8.22 -31.41 4.19
CA GLY A 173 -8.62 -32.68 4.81
C GLY A 173 -7.95 -32.91 6.17
N GLU A 174 -6.65 -32.64 6.26
CA GLU A 174 -5.86 -32.77 7.51
C GLU A 174 -6.34 -31.81 8.62
N THR A 175 -6.86 -30.65 8.25
CA THR A 175 -7.40 -29.65 9.19
C THR A 175 -8.88 -29.89 9.55
N GLY A 176 -9.46 -31.01 9.10
CA GLY A 176 -10.82 -31.43 9.43
C GLY A 176 -11.90 -30.67 8.68
N ILE A 177 -11.58 -30.10 7.52
CA ILE A 177 -12.54 -29.43 6.64
C ILE A 177 -13.27 -30.47 5.79
N ASP A 178 -14.61 -30.32 5.67
CA ASP A 178 -15.39 -31.11 4.73
C ASP A 178 -15.05 -30.65 3.30
N LEU A 179 -14.38 -31.52 2.55
CA LEU A 179 -13.89 -31.23 1.20
C LEU A 179 -15.01 -31.01 0.19
N GLU A 180 -16.16 -31.66 0.35
CA GLU A 180 -17.31 -31.49 -0.54
C GLU A 180 -17.96 -30.12 -0.31
N ARG A 181 -18.13 -29.73 0.95
CA ARG A 181 -18.59 -28.38 1.30
C ARG A 181 -17.58 -27.31 0.90
N LEU A 182 -16.29 -27.60 1.02
CA LEU A 182 -15.21 -26.70 0.61
C LEU A 182 -15.29 -26.42 -0.89
N ARG A 183 -15.31 -27.46 -1.74
CA ARG A 183 -15.38 -27.32 -3.20
C ARG A 183 -16.58 -26.48 -3.64
N ARG A 184 -17.77 -26.76 -3.10
CA ARG A 184 -18.97 -25.95 -3.37
C ARG A 184 -18.82 -24.51 -2.87
N GLY A 185 -18.26 -24.32 -1.68
CA GLY A 185 -18.04 -23.00 -1.10
C GLY A 185 -17.09 -22.15 -1.93
N MET A 186 -16.05 -22.75 -2.51
CA MET A 186 -15.09 -22.05 -3.36
C MET A 186 -15.74 -21.44 -4.60
N GLU A 187 -16.85 -22.01 -5.09
CA GLU A 187 -17.60 -21.53 -6.26
C GLU A 187 -18.50 -20.32 -5.96
N ASP A 188 -18.57 -19.87 -4.71
CA ASP A 188 -19.42 -18.74 -4.35
C ASP A 188 -18.98 -17.43 -5.05
N PRO A 189 -19.86 -16.76 -5.82
CA PRO A 189 -19.52 -15.51 -6.47
C PRO A 189 -19.19 -14.37 -5.50
N ALA A 190 -19.72 -14.37 -4.27
CA ALA A 190 -19.40 -13.38 -3.24
C ALA A 190 -17.94 -13.47 -2.79
N ILE A 191 -17.35 -14.67 -2.79
CA ILE A 191 -15.93 -14.88 -2.52
C ILE A 191 -15.08 -14.22 -3.61
N ARG A 192 -15.44 -14.41 -4.89
CA ARG A 192 -14.74 -13.77 -6.00
C ARG A 192 -14.85 -12.25 -5.94
N ALA A 193 -16.06 -11.72 -5.72
CA ALA A 193 -16.28 -10.28 -5.57
C ALA A 193 -15.43 -9.68 -4.45
N TYR A 194 -15.37 -10.33 -3.29
CA TYR A 194 -14.53 -9.87 -2.18
C TYR A 194 -13.02 -9.87 -2.50
N LEU A 195 -12.51 -10.85 -3.26
CA LEU A 195 -11.11 -10.85 -3.69
C LEU A 195 -10.81 -9.70 -4.65
N ASP A 196 -11.75 -9.39 -5.55
CA ASP A 196 -11.64 -8.25 -6.47
C ASP A 196 -11.70 -6.91 -5.72
N GLU A 197 -12.61 -6.78 -4.74
CA GLU A 197 -12.69 -5.62 -3.84
C GLU A 197 -11.41 -5.46 -3.01
N THR A 198 -10.86 -6.55 -2.48
CA THR A 198 -9.60 -6.53 -1.72
C THR A 198 -8.44 -6.08 -2.61
N ARG A 199 -8.41 -6.49 -3.89
CA ARG A 199 -7.42 -6.03 -4.87
C ARG A 199 -7.57 -4.54 -5.19
N ALA A 200 -8.79 -4.05 -5.39
CA ALA A 200 -9.06 -2.63 -5.62
C ALA A 200 -8.68 -1.79 -4.40
N LEU A 201 -9.02 -2.26 -3.19
CA LEU A 201 -8.66 -1.63 -1.94
C LEU A 201 -7.14 -1.53 -1.77
N ALA A 202 -6.42 -2.63 -2.03
CA ALA A 202 -4.96 -2.66 -1.99
C ALA A 202 -4.36 -1.59 -2.93
N GLN A 203 -4.87 -1.47 -4.16
CA GLN A 203 -4.44 -0.43 -5.10
C GLN A 203 -4.71 0.98 -4.58
N GLU A 204 -5.90 1.25 -4.04
CA GLU A 204 -6.27 2.58 -3.55
C GLU A 204 -5.38 3.04 -2.39
N ILE A 205 -5.03 2.14 -1.47
CA ILE A 205 -4.17 2.47 -0.32
C ILE A 205 -2.67 2.38 -0.64
N GLY A 206 -2.30 2.03 -1.87
CA GLY A 206 -0.92 2.03 -2.34
C GLY A 206 -0.12 0.76 -2.00
N ILE A 207 -0.79 -0.37 -1.80
CA ILE A 207 -0.14 -1.68 -1.65
C ILE A 207 0.22 -2.22 -3.03
N SER A 208 1.52 -2.43 -3.26
CA SER A 208 2.07 -2.97 -4.50
C SER A 208 2.58 -4.42 -4.38
N GLY A 209 2.50 -5.03 -3.20
CA GLY A 209 3.01 -6.38 -2.95
C GLY A 209 2.65 -6.90 -1.57
N THR A 210 3.01 -8.16 -1.31
CA THR A 210 2.70 -8.87 -0.05
C THR A 210 3.98 -9.34 0.66
N PRO A 211 4.00 -9.43 2.01
CA PRO A 211 2.93 -8.98 2.90
C PRO A 211 2.90 -7.45 2.99
N ALA A 212 1.75 -6.91 3.35
CA ALA A 212 1.59 -5.51 3.72
C ALA A 212 0.61 -5.40 4.88
N PHE A 213 0.91 -4.53 5.84
CA PHE A 213 0.14 -4.40 7.07
C PHE A 213 -0.46 -3.01 7.18
N VAL A 214 -1.66 -2.92 7.77
CA VAL A 214 -2.22 -1.67 8.26
C VAL A 214 -2.39 -1.77 9.77
N VAL A 215 -1.66 -0.91 10.50
CA VAL A 215 -1.68 -0.86 11.98
C VAL A 215 -1.88 0.58 12.41
N GLY A 216 -2.93 0.86 13.20
CA GLY A 216 -3.20 2.21 13.70
C GLY A 216 -3.37 3.28 12.62
N GLY A 217 -3.81 2.90 11.41
CA GLY A 217 -3.95 3.83 10.27
C GLY A 217 -2.66 4.03 9.45
N THR A 218 -1.57 3.35 9.81
CA THR A 218 -0.30 3.40 9.08
C THR A 218 -0.14 2.18 8.18
N LEU A 219 0.22 2.40 6.92
CA LEU A 219 0.65 1.35 6.00
C LEU A 219 2.10 0.94 6.28
N VAL A 220 2.34 -0.36 6.43
CA VAL A 220 3.67 -0.94 6.63
C VAL A 220 3.89 -2.01 5.56
N PRO A 221 4.61 -1.67 4.47
CA PRO A 221 4.88 -2.62 3.40
C PRO A 221 6.03 -3.58 3.77
N GLY A 222 5.92 -4.83 3.33
CA GLY A 222 6.96 -5.84 3.46
C GLY A 222 6.92 -6.61 4.78
N VAL A 223 7.84 -7.55 4.92
CA VAL A 223 7.95 -8.42 6.10
C VAL A 223 8.25 -7.60 7.35
N VAL A 224 7.60 -7.97 8.46
CA VAL A 224 7.78 -7.36 9.78
C VAL A 224 8.13 -8.48 10.76
N ASP A 225 9.13 -8.27 11.61
CA ASP A 225 9.47 -9.21 12.68
C ASP A 225 8.61 -8.95 13.95
N ALA A 226 8.67 -9.86 14.91
CA ALA A 226 7.84 -9.78 16.12
C ALA A 226 8.10 -8.51 16.95
N ALA A 227 9.36 -8.05 17.03
CA ALA A 227 9.71 -6.85 17.80
C ALA A 227 9.10 -5.61 17.16
N ARG A 228 9.26 -5.46 15.85
CA ARG A 228 8.71 -4.34 15.10
C ARG A 228 7.18 -4.37 15.08
N MET A 229 6.56 -5.55 15.00
CA MET A 229 5.10 -5.66 15.08
C MET A 229 4.56 -5.17 16.43
N LYS A 230 5.23 -5.53 17.54
CA LYS A 230 4.89 -5.04 18.89
C LYS A 230 5.02 -3.52 19.00
N GLU A 231 6.08 -2.94 18.44
CA GLU A 231 6.24 -1.47 18.40
C GLU A 231 5.09 -0.79 17.65
N LEU A 232 4.67 -1.34 16.50
CA LEU A 232 3.58 -0.79 15.70
C LEU A 232 2.25 -0.84 16.45
N VAL A 233 1.97 -1.96 17.12
CA VAL A 233 0.75 -2.11 17.93
C VAL A 233 0.78 -1.16 19.13
N ALA A 234 1.90 -1.05 19.84
CA ALA A 234 2.04 -0.11 20.96
C ALA A 234 1.85 1.35 20.53
N ALA A 235 2.43 1.74 19.38
CA ALA A 235 2.25 3.08 18.81
C ALA A 235 0.78 3.36 18.42
N ALA A 236 0.09 2.35 17.88
CA ALA A 236 -1.34 2.45 17.55
C ALA A 236 -2.20 2.68 18.80
N ARG A 237 -1.92 1.96 19.91
CA ARG A 237 -2.60 2.18 21.21
C ARG A 237 -2.39 3.58 21.74
N GLY A 238 -1.15 4.06 21.73
CA GLY A 238 -0.82 5.41 22.19
C GLY A 238 -1.55 6.51 21.40
N SER A 239 -1.72 6.30 20.09
CA SER A 239 -2.41 7.25 19.20
C SER A 239 -3.93 7.23 19.39
N ALA A 240 -4.52 6.05 19.64
CA ALA A 240 -5.96 5.92 19.92
C ALA A 240 -6.36 6.61 21.24
N ASN A 241 -5.49 6.54 22.25
CA ASN A 241 -5.74 7.17 23.56
C ASN A 241 -5.50 8.69 23.56
N GLY A 242 -4.81 9.24 22.55
CA GLY A 242 -4.51 10.67 22.45
C GLY A 242 -5.60 11.53 21.79
N ASN A 243 -6.55 10.93 21.06
CA ASN A 243 -7.62 11.64 20.35
C ASN A 243 -8.95 11.70 21.13
N GLY A 244 -8.97 11.27 22.39
CA GLY A 244 -10.16 11.29 23.26
C GLY A 244 -10.32 12.53 24.15
N GLY A 245 -9.50 13.59 23.96
CA GLY A 245 -9.43 14.68 24.94
C GLY A 245 -9.07 16.05 24.38
N THR A 246 -9.93 16.63 23.54
CA THR A 246 -10.06 18.10 23.42
C THR A 246 -11.48 18.46 22.99
N ALA A 247 -12.40 18.40 23.96
CA ALA A 247 -13.61 19.20 23.96
C ALA A 247 -13.67 19.92 25.31
N GLN A 248 -13.18 21.15 25.32
CA GLN A 248 -13.53 22.21 26.27
C GLN A 248 -13.25 23.55 25.58
#